data_AF-A0A955PGT9-F1
#
_entry.id   AF-A0A955PGT9-F1
#
_cell.length_a   1.000
_cell.length_b   1.000
_cell.length_c   1.000
_cell.angle_alpha   90.00
_cell.angle_beta   90.00
_cell.angle_gamma   90.00
#
_symmetry.space_group_name_H-M   'P 1'
#
loop_
_entity.id
_entity.type
_entity.pdbx_description
1 polymer ?
#
loop_
_entity_poly.entity_id
_entity_poly.type
_entity_poly.pdbx_seq_one_letter_code
_entity_poly.pdbx_strand_id
1 'polypeptide(L)'
;GQTIVETKRVVDFLETRPEVDMDHLYLFGVSMGAMMGASALAMEPRFDGGILMWGGGDLPKMVSENRNAKIEMKPYQRWLAAAAATLFKPVEPLKRIAQISPRPLLFQNALHDEI
;
A
#
# COMPACT_ATOMS: atom_id res chain seq x y z
N GLY A 1 -3.99 -9.70 3.78
CA GLY A 1 -4.57 -10.48 4.89
C GLY A 1 -3.65 -10.43 6.09
N GLN A 2 -2.59 -11.23 6.07
CA GLN A 2 -1.64 -11.35 7.18
C GLN A 2 -1.00 -10.01 7.60
N THR A 3 -0.47 -9.22 6.65
CA THR A 3 0.17 -7.93 6.97
C THR A 3 -0.73 -6.97 7.75
N ILE A 4 -2.04 -6.96 7.47
CA ILE A 4 -3.00 -6.08 8.17
C ILE A 4 -3.18 -6.55 9.62
N VAL A 5 -3.28 -7.87 9.83
CA VAL A 5 -3.37 -8.45 11.18
C VAL A 5 -2.11 -8.16 11.98
N GLU A 6 -0.93 -8.29 11.36
CA GLU A 6 0.32 -7.94 12.04
C GLU A 6 0.39 -6.44 12.36
N THR A 7 -0.07 -5.55 11.46
CA THR A 7 -0.16 -4.11 11.79
C THR A 7 -1.03 -3.87 13.02
N LYS A 8 -2.20 -4.52 13.11
CA LYS A 8 -3.07 -4.38 14.29
C LYS A 8 -2.38 -4.82 15.57
N ARG A 9 -1.68 -5.96 15.55
CA ARG A 9 -0.91 -6.45 16.72
C ARG A 9 0.20 -5.49 17.12
N VAL A 10 0.88 -4.87 16.15
CA VAL A 10 1.88 -3.85 16.45
C VAL A 10 1.23 -2.65 17.13
N VAL A 11 0.08 -2.18 16.63
CA VAL A 11 -0.65 -1.08 17.28
C VAL A 11 -1.11 -1.47 18.69
N ASP A 12 -1.65 -2.68 18.88
CA ASP A 12 -2.03 -3.19 20.21
C ASP A 12 -0.82 -3.24 21.15
N PHE A 13 0.35 -3.62 20.65
CA PHE A 13 1.58 -3.60 21.43
C PHE A 13 2.01 -2.17 21.78
N LEU A 14 1.96 -1.24 20.82
CA LEU A 14 2.31 0.17 21.02
C LEU A 14 1.42 0.83 22.09
N GLU A 15 0.14 0.46 22.14
CA GLU A 15 -0.82 0.94 23.15
C GLU A 15 -0.42 0.54 24.59
N THR A 16 0.40 -0.50 24.77
CA THR A 16 0.93 -0.90 26.08
C THR A 16 2.18 -0.13 26.50
N ARG A 17 2.71 0.77 25.66
CA ARG A 17 3.97 1.48 25.88
C ARG A 17 3.68 2.91 26.36
N PRO A 18 3.94 3.24 27.64
CA PRO A 18 3.68 4.59 28.15
C PRO A 18 4.53 5.67 27.49
N GLU A 19 5.65 5.30 26.85
CA GLU A 19 6.50 6.21 26.08
C GLU A 19 5.99 6.51 24.66
N VAL A 20 4.93 5.83 24.20
CA VAL A 20 4.35 6.05 22.86
C VAL A 20 3.13 6.96 22.99
N ASP A 21 3.14 8.05 22.21
CA ASP A 21 2.00 8.93 22.07
C ASP A 21 0.99 8.33 21.08
N MET A 22 -0.05 7.70 21.61
CA MET A 22 -1.11 7.06 20.81
C MET A 22 -2.06 8.07 20.16
N ASP A 23 -2.03 9.34 20.56
CA ASP A 23 -2.85 10.42 19.96
C ASP A 23 -2.17 11.02 18.70
N HIS A 24 -0.94 10.58 18.39
CA HIS A 24 -0.15 11.05 17.25
C HIS A 24 0.53 9.88 16.51
N LEU A 25 -0.25 8.87 16.13
CA LEU A 25 0.24 7.64 15.52
C LEU A 25 0.12 7.66 13.99
N TYR A 26 1.25 7.54 13.29
CA TYR A 26 1.29 7.58 11.82
C TYR A 26 1.91 6.31 11.21
N LEU A 27 1.36 5.86 10.08
CA LEU A 27 1.94 4.76 9.31
C LEU A 27 2.83 5.31 8.20
N PHE A 28 4.08 4.84 8.13
CA PHE A 28 4.98 5.08 7.01
C PHE A 28 5.19 3.79 6.21
N GLY A 29 4.97 3.85 4.90
CA GLY A 29 5.16 2.73 3.98
C GLY A 29 5.97 3.12 2.76
N VAL A 30 6.90 2.25 2.34
CA VAL A 30 7.74 2.42 1.15
C VAL A 30 7.50 1.28 0.16
N SER A 31 7.35 1.58 -1.13
CA SER A 31 7.19 0.56 -2.19
C SER A 31 5.98 -0.36 -1.94
N MET A 32 6.17 -1.69 -1.87
CA MET A 32 5.12 -2.63 -1.47
C MET A 32 4.53 -2.29 -0.09
N GLY A 33 5.34 -1.74 0.81
CA GLY A 33 4.90 -1.22 2.10
C GLY A 33 3.94 -0.03 1.98
N ALA A 34 4.05 0.81 0.94
CA ALA A 34 3.07 1.85 0.67
C ALA A 34 1.74 1.27 0.17
N MET A 35 1.78 0.23 -0.67
CA MET A 35 0.58 -0.48 -1.16
C MET A 35 -0.18 -1.14 -0.01
N MET A 36 0.55 -1.92 0.81
CA MET A 36 -0.01 -2.59 1.98
C MET A 36 -0.39 -1.59 3.07
N GLY A 37 0.41 -0.53 3.24
CA GLY A 37 0.21 0.53 4.21
C GLY A 37 -1.10 1.29 3.98
N ALA A 38 -1.45 1.60 2.74
CA ALA A 38 -2.76 2.18 2.41
C ALA A 38 -3.93 1.27 2.84
N SER A 39 -3.82 -0.04 2.62
CA SER A 39 -4.84 -1.00 3.08
C SER A 39 -4.89 -1.11 4.61
N ALA A 40 -3.73 -1.06 5.27
CA ALA A 40 -3.64 -1.11 6.73
C ALA A 40 -4.23 0.16 7.38
N LEU A 41 -3.89 1.35 6.86
CA LEU A 41 -4.46 2.63 7.28
C LEU A 41 -5.98 2.64 7.17
N ALA A 42 -6.54 2.11 6.08
CA ALA A 42 -7.98 2.02 5.90
C ALA A 42 -8.67 1.09 6.93
N MET A 43 -7.98 0.06 7.44
CA MET A 43 -8.56 -0.96 8.31
C MET A 43 -8.20 -0.79 9.80
N GLU A 44 -7.25 0.08 10.13
CA GLU A 44 -6.83 0.39 11.48
C GLU A 44 -7.08 1.89 11.75
N PRO A 45 -8.20 2.23 12.42
CA PRO A 45 -8.62 3.62 12.62
C PRO A 45 -7.77 4.37 13.65
N ARG A 46 -6.97 3.67 14.48
CA ARG A 46 -6.08 4.30 15.48
C ARG A 46 -4.90 5.07 14.88
N PHE A 47 -4.63 4.93 13.58
CA PHE A 47 -3.68 5.82 12.91
C PHE A 47 -4.35 7.16 12.58
N ASP A 48 -3.68 8.26 12.91
CA ASP A 48 -4.10 9.63 12.57
C ASP A 48 -3.86 9.98 11.10
N GLY A 49 -2.97 9.25 10.43
CA GLY A 49 -2.65 9.45 9.03
C GLY A 49 -1.49 8.59 8.56
N GLY A 50 -0.96 8.88 7.37
CA GLY A 50 0.21 8.15 6.89
C GLY A 50 0.96 8.78 5.73
N ILE A 51 2.17 8.25 5.52
CA ILE A 51 3.09 8.64 4.46
C ILE A 51 3.32 7.42 3.58
N LEU A 52 3.01 7.55 2.29
CA LEU A 52 3.09 6.48 1.29
C LEU A 52 4.13 6.88 0.24
N MET A 53 5.31 6.27 0.32
CA MET A 53 6.46 6.62 -0.51
C MET A 53 6.73 5.59 -1.60
N TRP A 54 6.98 6.07 -2.83
CA TRP A 54 7.30 5.24 -3.99
C TRP A 54 6.33 4.06 -4.17
N GLY A 55 5.06 4.30 -3.86
CA GLY A 55 4.02 3.28 -3.88
C GLY A 55 3.40 3.12 -5.26
N GLY A 56 2.85 1.94 -5.52
CA GLY A 56 2.05 1.65 -6.70
C GLY A 56 0.56 1.48 -6.37
N GLY A 57 -0.29 1.65 -7.38
CA GLY A 57 -1.70 1.29 -7.33
C GLY A 57 -2.12 0.86 -8.72
N ASP A 58 -3.16 0.02 -8.83
CA ASP A 58 -3.59 -0.55 -10.12
C ASP A 58 -2.49 -1.39 -10.78
N LEU A 59 -2.24 -2.58 -10.22
CA LEU A 59 -1.26 -3.53 -10.75
C LEU A 59 -1.42 -3.82 -12.25
N PRO A 60 -2.63 -4.01 -12.79
CA PRO A 60 -2.83 -4.14 -14.23
C PRO A 60 -2.29 -2.93 -15.01
N LYS A 61 -2.61 -1.71 -14.58
CA LYS A 61 -2.14 -0.47 -15.22
C LYS A 61 -0.63 -0.32 -15.13
N MET A 62 -0.05 -0.60 -13.96
CA MET A 62 1.40 -0.59 -13.77
C MET A 62 2.11 -1.60 -14.69
N VAL A 63 1.52 -2.76 -14.99
CA VAL A 63 2.12 -3.70 -15.93
C VAL A 63 1.96 -3.23 -17.38
N SER A 64 0.81 -2.69 -17.75
CA SER A 64 0.52 -2.29 -19.14
C SER A 64 1.18 -0.98 -19.57
N GLU A 65 1.35 -0.04 -18.63
CA GLU A 65 1.89 1.29 -18.92
C GLU A 65 3.39 1.40 -18.67
N ASN A 66 4.00 0.37 -18.07
CA ASN A 66 5.41 0.41 -17.76
C ASN A 66 6.28 0.52 -19.00
N ARG A 67 7.01 1.64 -19.07
CA ARG A 67 7.84 1.98 -20.23
C ARG A 67 8.99 0.99 -20.45
N ASN A 68 9.50 0.38 -19.37
CA ASN A 68 10.47 -0.71 -19.40
C ASN A 68 9.80 -2.08 -19.66
N ALA A 69 8.50 -2.21 -19.42
CA ALA A 69 7.68 -3.36 -19.81
C ALA A 69 7.21 -3.32 -21.28
N LYS A 70 7.67 -2.33 -22.08
CA LYS A 70 7.59 -2.36 -23.55
C LYS A 70 8.37 -3.52 -24.19
N ILE A 71 8.99 -4.38 -23.40
CA ILE A 71 9.37 -5.73 -23.82
C ILE A 71 8.07 -6.46 -24.13
N GLU A 72 7.88 -6.80 -25.41
CA GLU A 72 6.73 -7.55 -25.90
C GLU A 72 6.50 -8.81 -25.04
N MET A 73 5.57 -8.73 -24.08
CA MET A 73 5.35 -9.81 -23.13
C MET A 73 4.80 -11.02 -23.89
N LYS A 74 5.52 -12.14 -23.84
CA LYS A 74 5.05 -13.41 -24.39
C LYS A 74 3.71 -13.78 -23.75
N PRO A 75 2.82 -14.50 -24.45
CA PRO A 75 1.48 -14.83 -23.94
C PRO A 75 1.46 -15.45 -22.53
N TYR A 76 2.46 -16.27 -22.20
CA TYR A 76 2.58 -16.86 -20.85
C TYR A 76 2.93 -15.82 -19.77
N GLN A 77 3.69 -14.77 -20.11
CA GLN A 77 4.04 -13.69 -19.18
C GLN A 77 2.83 -12.82 -18.86
N ARG A 78 1.94 -12.58 -19.84
CA ARG A 78 0.65 -11.91 -19.61
C ARG A 78 -0.25 -12.73 -18.70
N TRP A 79 -0.29 -14.05 -18.91
CA TRP A 79 -1.01 -14.98 -18.03
C TRP A 79 -0.45 -14.99 -16.61
N LEU A 80 0.87 -15.02 -16.45
CA LEU A 80 1.54 -14.92 -15.14
C LEU A 80 1.25 -13.59 -14.45
N ALA A 81 1.29 -12.48 -15.17
CA ALA A 81 0.97 -11.16 -14.63
C ALA A 81 -0.50 -11.07 -14.18
N ALA A 82 -1.44 -11.61 -14.97
CA ALA A 82 -2.85 -11.68 -14.59
C ALA A 82 -3.10 -12.58 -13.36
N ALA A 83 -2.40 -13.71 -13.26
CA ALA A 83 -2.45 -14.58 -12.09
C ALA A 83 -1.87 -13.88 -10.85
N ALA A 84 -0.73 -13.19 -10.99
CA ALA A 84 -0.14 -12.39 -9.92
C ALA A 84 -1.09 -11.26 -9.49
N ALA A 85 -1.66 -10.49 -10.41
CA ALA A 85 -2.63 -9.44 -10.09
C ALA A 85 -3.84 -9.99 -9.31
N THR A 86 -4.29 -11.21 -9.64
CA THR A 86 -5.36 -11.89 -8.90
C THR A 86 -4.94 -12.24 -7.47
N LEU A 87 -3.70 -12.71 -7.28
CA LEU A 87 -3.11 -12.97 -5.96
C LEU A 87 -2.96 -11.69 -5.12
N PHE A 88 -2.62 -10.56 -5.75
CA PHE A 88 -2.45 -9.28 -5.08
C PHE A 88 -3.75 -8.48 -4.91
N LYS A 89 -4.86 -8.91 -5.53
CA LYS A 89 -6.19 -8.27 -5.42
C LYS A 89 -6.67 -7.98 -3.98
N PRO A 90 -6.37 -8.82 -2.96
CA PRO A 90 -6.74 -8.54 -1.56
C PRO A 90 -5.93 -7.44 -0.88
N VAL A 91 -4.76 -7.09 -1.42
CA VAL A 91 -3.88 -6.01 -0.93
C VAL A 91 -3.88 -4.80 -1.86
N GLU A 92 -4.79 -4.80 -2.84
CA GLU A 92 -4.93 -3.70 -3.79
C GLU A 92 -5.48 -2.45 -3.09
N PRO A 93 -4.69 -1.37 -3.00
CA PRO A 93 -5.00 -0.22 -2.15
C PRO A 93 -6.22 0.57 -2.65
N LEU A 94 -6.48 0.56 -3.96
CA LEU A 94 -7.52 1.38 -4.59
C LEU A 94 -8.94 1.09 -4.11
N LYS A 95 -9.22 -0.12 -3.65
CA LYS A 95 -10.56 -0.47 -3.14
C LYS A 95 -10.89 0.15 -1.79
N ARG A 96 -9.87 0.58 -1.03
CA ARG A 96 -10.02 0.95 0.38
C ARG A 96 -9.47 2.33 0.71
N ILE A 97 -8.68 2.94 -0.17
CA ILE A 97 -8.01 4.22 0.09
C ILE A 97 -8.97 5.35 0.47
N ALA A 98 -10.19 5.35 -0.08
CA ALA A 98 -11.23 6.31 0.27
C ALA A 98 -11.70 6.21 1.74
N GLN A 99 -11.56 5.05 2.38
CA GLN A 99 -11.92 4.81 3.79
C GLN A 99 -10.92 5.44 4.75
N ILE A 100 -9.80 5.99 4.25
CA ILE A 100 -8.82 6.69 5.09
C ILE A 100 -9.35 8.09 5.46
N SER A 101 -10.10 8.73 4.56
CA SER A 101 -10.72 10.03 4.80
C SER A 101 -11.51 10.06 6.12
N PRO A 102 -11.43 11.16 6.91
CA PRO A 102 -10.79 12.44 6.61
C PRO A 102 -9.30 12.53 6.98
N ARG A 103 -8.65 11.41 7.35
CA ARG A 103 -7.29 11.42 7.86
C ARG A 103 -6.27 11.83 6.78
N PRO A 104 -5.26 12.65 7.12
CA PRO A 104 -4.26 13.12 6.17
C PRO A 104 -3.41 11.98 5.58
N LEU A 105 -3.11 12.10 4.30
CA LEU A 105 -2.17 11.24 3.57
C LEU A 105 -1.15 12.10 2.83
N LEU A 106 0.13 11.76 2.98
CA LEU A 106 1.21 12.29 2.17
C LEU A 106 1.66 11.22 1.17
N PHE A 107 1.56 11.51 -0.12
CA PHE A 107 2.20 10.70 -1.16
C PHE A 107 3.55 11.31 -1.50
N GLN A 108 4.62 10.53 -1.32
CA GLN A 108 5.99 10.97 -1.62
C GLN A 108 6.56 10.13 -2.75
N ASN A 109 6.49 10.66 -3.97
CA ASN A 109 6.99 10.00 -5.18
C ASN A 109 8.20 10.76 -5.75
N ALA A 110 9.03 10.10 -6.57
CA ALA A 110 10.15 10.77 -7.23
C ALA A 110 9.68 11.57 -8.44
N LEU A 111 10.33 12.70 -8.73
CA LEU A 111 9.98 13.58 -9.86
C LEU A 111 10.14 12.90 -11.24
N HIS A 112 11.01 11.89 -11.31
CA HIS A 112 11.30 11.11 -12.51
C HIS A 112 10.92 9.63 -12.35
N ASP A 113 9.95 9.35 -11.47
CA ASP A 113 9.38 8.01 -11.35
C ASP A 113 8.55 7.73 -12.61
N GLU A 114 9.14 6.99 -13.57
CA GLU A 114 8.41 6.52 -14.75
C GLU A 114 7.66 5.24 -14.37
N ILE A 115 6.33 5.25 -14.55
CA ILE A 115 5.48 4.06 -14.38
C ILE A 115 5.85 3.04 -15.44
#